data_AF-A0AA43CEF4-F1
#
_entry.id   AF-A0AA43CEF4-F1
#
_cell.length_a   1.000
_cell.length_b   1.000
_cell.length_c   1.000
_cell.angle_alpha   90.00
_cell.angle_beta   90.00
_cell.angle_gamma   90.00
#
_symmetry.space_group_name_H-M   'P 1'
#
loop_
_entity.id
_entity.type
_entity.pdbx_description
1 polymer ?
#
loop_
_entity_poly.entity_id
_entity_poly.type
_entity_poly.pdbx_seq_one_letter_code
_entity_poly.pdbx_strand_id
1 'polypeptide(L)'
;MNKYPFACLALCILLSLVLSVDRMDAHPRYYDENETPGSNCSQCHSAFTDNFSPGGAIIPTSKHEMHRNSGNMNATCNLCHTNGDGRNPFMGSSQGASGIGYGCSGCHGRLADVGNAVAGSAELSGSGAGLRQHHFNAGQTLCETCHADANPANYTPVGEDVNPPYYGVTADSDAAEPCNPTATANLNENWSLMDFEGLDNDGDSVYDALDTDCMPVTASPGETAGDTLLQVLVTASTATTISTSYGPACGVTGNTIAFGPLSNVSTYGYSGETCGFDNSGSVTWDYAAAGAPTSLFFLIVGNDGALEGSYGTDSDGTERPRHTTNVSCLLPQNLAGRCD
;
A
#
# COMPACT_ATOMS: atom_id res chain seq x y z
N MET A 1 64.67 14.09 19.98
CA MET A 1 63.89 13.60 21.13
C MET A 1 62.56 14.34 21.16
N ASN A 2 61.48 13.57 21.26
CA ASN A 2 60.13 13.81 20.74
C ASN A 2 59.43 15.10 21.22
N LYS A 3 58.87 15.88 20.29
CA LYS A 3 58.22 17.18 20.57
C LYS A 3 56.71 17.26 20.26
N TYR A 4 55.98 16.15 20.04
CA TYR A 4 54.54 16.24 19.72
C TYR A 4 53.67 15.12 20.32
N PRO A 5 53.38 15.10 21.64
CA PRO A 5 52.36 14.20 22.19
C PRO A 5 50.94 14.79 22.24
N PHE A 6 50.75 16.11 22.05
CA PHE A 6 49.45 16.76 22.30
C PHE A 6 48.51 16.87 21.08
N ALA A 7 49.02 16.71 19.85
CA ALA A 7 48.19 16.86 18.65
C ALA A 7 47.29 15.64 18.35
N CYS A 8 47.66 14.43 18.79
CA CYS A 8 46.85 13.23 18.58
C CYS A 8 45.60 13.19 19.47
N LEU A 9 45.66 13.72 20.70
CA LEU A 9 44.55 13.60 21.65
C LEU A 9 43.36 14.50 21.27
N ALA A 10 43.60 15.69 20.74
CA ALA A 10 42.55 16.61 20.29
C ALA A 10 41.82 16.12 19.04
N LEU A 11 42.52 15.41 18.14
CA LEU A 11 41.91 14.83 16.94
C LEU A 11 41.03 13.61 17.28
N CYS A 12 41.39 12.80 18.28
CA CYS A 12 40.54 11.70 18.74
C CYS A 12 39.26 12.17 19.44
N ILE A 13 39.31 13.27 20.22
CA ILE A 13 38.12 13.82 20.89
C ILE A 13 37.16 14.47 19.88
N LEU A 14 37.67 15.17 18.86
CA LEU A 14 36.81 15.70 17.79
C LEU A 14 36.22 14.60 16.91
N LEU A 15 36.91 13.47 16.70
CA LEU A 15 36.38 12.35 15.92
C LEU A 15 35.35 11.51 16.71
N SER A 16 35.42 11.54 18.04
CA SER A 16 34.45 10.86 18.92
C SER A 16 33.15 11.66 19.12
N LEU A 17 33.17 12.98 18.85
CA LEU A 17 31.99 13.84 18.92
C LEU A 17 31.11 13.84 17.65
N VAL A 18 31.54 13.16 16.57
CA VAL A 18 30.88 13.27 15.25
C VAL A 18 30.08 12.01 14.86
N LEU A 19 30.01 10.95 15.68
CA LEU A 19 29.37 9.69 15.26
C LEU A 19 28.44 9.02 16.28
N SER A 20 27.95 9.73 17.29
CA SER A 20 26.71 9.31 17.97
C SER A 20 25.53 9.87 17.17
N VAL A 21 25.30 9.30 15.99
CA VAL A 21 24.00 9.42 15.32
C VAL A 21 23.06 8.59 16.18
N ASP A 22 22.38 9.22 17.14
CA ASP A 22 21.35 8.54 17.91
C ASP A 22 20.33 7.98 16.92
N ARG A 23 20.07 6.67 17.01
CA ARG A 23 19.05 6.02 16.19
C ARG A 23 17.72 6.65 16.54
N MET A 24 17.17 7.44 15.61
CA MET A 24 15.89 8.10 15.83
C MET A 24 14.77 7.15 15.42
N ASP A 25 14.53 6.09 16.21
CA ASP A 25 13.19 5.50 16.26
C ASP A 25 12.35 6.46 17.11
N ALA A 26 11.14 6.85 16.69
CA ALA A 26 10.33 7.79 17.46
C ALA A 26 10.18 7.29 18.91
N HIS A 27 9.87 6.00 19.05
CA HIS A 27 10.05 5.19 20.25
C HIS A 27 10.48 3.78 19.83
N PRO A 28 11.68 3.27 20.17
CA PRO A 28 12.15 1.96 19.71
C PRO A 28 11.38 0.78 20.36
N ARG A 29 10.67 1.05 21.46
CA ARG A 29 9.93 0.07 22.25
C ARG A 29 8.83 0.76 23.06
N TYR A 30 7.89 -0.05 23.53
CA TYR A 30 6.72 0.45 24.25
C TYR A 30 7.05 1.00 25.64
N TYR A 31 7.95 0.34 26.38
CA TYR A 31 8.39 0.73 27.72
C TYR A 31 9.87 0.38 27.92
N ASP A 32 10.59 1.25 28.63
CA ASP A 32 11.85 0.93 29.31
C ASP A 32 11.94 1.80 30.58
N GLU A 33 12.20 1.16 31.71
CA GLU A 33 12.34 1.81 33.01
C GLU A 33 13.63 2.64 33.12
N ASN A 34 14.61 2.37 32.25
CA ASN A 34 15.89 3.07 32.19
C ASN A 34 15.90 4.20 31.16
N GLU A 35 14.80 4.38 30.43
CA GLU A 35 14.66 5.40 29.40
C GLU A 35 14.23 6.76 29.96
N THR A 36 14.55 7.81 29.22
CA THR A 36 14.23 9.17 29.65
C THR A 36 12.71 9.38 29.58
N PRO A 37 12.09 10.03 30.57
CA PRO A 37 10.73 10.55 30.41
C PRO A 37 10.65 11.37 29.10
N GLY A 38 9.75 11.01 28.22
CA GLY A 38 9.61 11.48 26.83
C GLY A 38 9.89 10.41 25.76
N SER A 39 10.58 9.30 26.06
CA SER A 39 11.16 8.44 25.01
C SER A 39 10.47 7.10 24.72
N ASN A 40 9.29 6.81 25.28
CA ASN A 40 8.54 5.60 24.93
C ASN A 40 7.01 5.76 24.96
N CYS A 41 6.33 4.83 24.30
CA CYS A 41 4.88 4.85 24.09
C CYS A 41 4.08 4.85 25.41
N SER A 42 4.60 4.21 26.45
CA SER A 42 3.91 4.04 27.74
C SER A 42 3.61 5.35 28.48
N GLN A 43 4.22 6.46 28.09
CA GLN A 43 3.97 7.74 28.75
C GLN A 43 2.65 8.37 28.32
N CYS A 44 2.24 8.12 27.08
CA CYS A 44 0.95 8.51 26.56
C CYS A 44 -0.06 7.38 26.74
N HIS A 45 0.35 6.12 26.59
CA HIS A 45 -0.54 4.96 26.60
C HIS A 45 -0.50 4.15 27.90
N SER A 46 0.11 4.65 28.98
CA SER A 46 0.35 3.92 30.24
C SER A 46 0.97 2.52 30.03
N ALA A 47 0.93 1.64 31.03
CA ALA A 47 1.60 0.34 30.95
C ALA A 47 0.92 -0.58 29.92
N PHE A 48 1.70 -1.42 29.23
CA PHE A 48 1.13 -2.37 28.26
C PHE A 48 0.20 -3.41 28.93
N THR A 49 0.36 -3.58 30.24
CA THR A 49 -0.46 -4.46 31.09
C THR A 49 -1.69 -3.76 31.67
N ASP A 50 -2.04 -2.56 31.23
CA ASP A 50 -3.30 -1.90 31.56
C ASP A 50 -4.17 -1.67 30.32
N ASN A 51 -5.39 -1.18 30.57
CA ASN A 51 -6.44 -0.99 29.57
C ASN A 51 -6.67 0.47 29.14
N PHE A 52 -5.81 1.40 29.54
CA PHE A 52 -6.02 2.80 29.19
C PHE A 52 -5.61 3.08 27.74
N SER A 53 -6.45 3.82 27.01
CA SER A 53 -6.16 4.32 25.67
C SER A 53 -6.60 5.79 25.59
N PRO A 54 -5.70 6.72 25.24
CA PRO A 54 -6.05 8.14 25.10
C PRO A 54 -7.19 8.41 24.11
N GLY A 55 -7.30 7.58 23.06
CA GLY A 55 -8.36 7.68 22.04
C GLY A 55 -9.73 7.17 22.49
N GLY A 56 -9.86 6.66 23.72
CA GLY A 56 -11.14 6.17 24.25
C GLY A 56 -11.51 4.75 23.83
N ALA A 57 -10.68 4.09 23.01
CA ALA A 57 -10.84 2.68 22.67
C ALA A 57 -10.95 1.83 23.94
N ILE A 58 -11.95 0.95 23.99
CA ILE A 58 -12.23 0.15 25.19
C ILE A 58 -11.42 -1.12 25.12
N ILE A 59 -10.33 -1.15 25.87
CA ILE A 59 -9.47 -2.33 25.99
C ILE A 59 -10.00 -3.19 27.16
N PRO A 60 -10.26 -4.50 26.97
CA PRO A 60 -10.99 -5.31 27.96
C PRO A 60 -10.28 -5.38 29.32
N THR A 61 -8.98 -5.70 29.28
CA THR A 61 -8.18 -6.06 30.45
C THR A 61 -6.82 -5.40 30.37
N SER A 62 -6.10 -5.61 29.26
CA SER A 62 -4.90 -4.85 28.93
C SER A 62 -4.57 -4.91 27.45
N LYS A 63 -3.74 -3.98 26.99
CA LYS A 63 -3.17 -4.04 25.63
C LYS A 63 -2.43 -5.35 25.39
N HIS A 64 -1.71 -5.87 26.37
CA HIS A 64 -1.03 -7.16 26.25
C HIS A 64 -2.02 -8.33 26.13
N GLU A 65 -3.05 -8.35 27.00
CA GLU A 65 -4.02 -9.44 27.01
C GLU A 65 -4.91 -9.43 25.75
N MET A 66 -5.18 -8.26 25.19
CA MET A 66 -5.83 -8.11 23.89
C MET A 66 -5.10 -8.90 22.79
N HIS A 67 -3.77 -8.76 22.68
CA HIS A 67 -2.97 -9.56 21.74
C HIS A 67 -2.92 -11.05 22.13
N ARG A 68 -2.79 -11.36 23.43
CA ARG A 68 -2.75 -12.74 23.93
C ARG A 68 -4.08 -13.49 23.82
N ASN A 69 -5.19 -12.77 23.65
CA ASN A 69 -6.49 -13.39 23.43
C ASN A 69 -6.70 -13.80 21.97
N SER A 70 -5.85 -13.34 21.05
CA SER A 70 -5.80 -13.93 19.71
C SER A 70 -5.38 -15.41 19.82
N GLY A 71 -5.99 -16.26 19.00
CA GLY A 71 -5.65 -17.68 18.97
C GLY A 71 -4.18 -17.95 18.64
N ASN A 72 -3.55 -17.01 17.91
CA ASN A 72 -2.28 -17.22 17.23
C ASN A 72 -1.10 -16.50 17.91
N MET A 73 -1.28 -15.28 18.43
CA MET A 73 -0.19 -14.55 19.10
C MET A 73 0.01 -14.96 20.57
N ASN A 74 -0.89 -15.77 21.14
CA ASN A 74 -0.85 -16.14 22.55
C ASN A 74 0.39 -16.96 22.97
N ALA A 75 1.00 -17.68 22.03
CA ALA A 75 2.13 -18.56 22.24
C ALA A 75 3.42 -18.02 21.60
N THR A 76 3.30 -17.00 20.76
CA THR A 76 4.39 -16.52 19.90
C THR A 76 4.87 -15.14 20.32
N CYS A 77 5.33 -15.05 21.57
CA CYS A 77 5.83 -13.81 22.17
C CYS A 77 6.89 -13.11 21.29
N ASN A 78 7.71 -13.90 20.60
CA ASN A 78 8.82 -13.41 19.79
C ASN A 78 8.40 -12.60 18.55
N LEU A 79 7.10 -12.55 18.20
CA LEU A 79 6.58 -11.59 17.21
C LEU A 79 6.88 -10.15 17.61
N CYS A 80 6.72 -9.82 18.90
CA CYS A 80 6.94 -8.46 19.41
C CYS A 80 8.16 -8.36 20.33
N HIS A 81 8.62 -9.49 20.87
CA HIS A 81 9.66 -9.55 21.89
C HIS A 81 11.00 -10.07 21.35
N THR A 82 12.06 -9.76 22.09
CA THR A 82 13.37 -10.42 21.97
C THR A 82 13.63 -11.32 23.18
N ASN A 83 14.43 -12.38 23.02
CA ASN A 83 14.70 -13.33 24.10
C ASN A 83 15.25 -12.61 25.34
N GLY A 84 14.56 -12.81 26.46
CA GLY A 84 14.99 -12.29 27.76
C GLY A 84 14.66 -10.81 27.98
N ASP A 85 13.86 -10.16 27.12
CA ASP A 85 13.50 -8.74 27.26
C ASP A 85 12.50 -8.43 28.38
N GLY A 86 11.88 -9.46 28.97
CA GLY A 86 11.09 -9.33 30.18
C GLY A 86 9.78 -8.57 30.03
N ARG A 87 9.18 -8.49 28.82
CA ARG A 87 7.83 -7.94 28.47
C ARG A 87 7.81 -6.61 27.72
N ASN A 88 8.92 -6.16 27.14
CA ASN A 88 8.92 -4.89 26.39
C ASN A 88 8.81 -5.15 24.88
N PRO A 89 7.63 -4.95 24.25
CA PRO A 89 7.52 -5.11 22.82
C PRO A 89 8.30 -3.99 22.12
N PHE A 90 9.00 -4.35 21.05
CA PHE A 90 9.83 -3.48 20.25
C PHE A 90 9.08 -3.03 19.00
N MET A 91 9.31 -1.80 18.55
CA MET A 91 8.58 -1.25 17.39
C MET A 91 9.07 -1.86 16.08
N GLY A 92 10.36 -1.78 15.77
CA GLY A 92 10.93 -2.20 14.47
C GLY A 92 11.84 -3.42 14.53
N SER A 93 11.82 -4.19 15.61
CA SER A 93 12.65 -5.39 15.72
C SER A 93 11.98 -6.41 16.63
N SER A 94 12.20 -7.69 16.38
CA SER A 94 11.87 -8.76 17.31
C SER A 94 12.67 -10.00 16.93
N GLN A 95 12.38 -11.14 17.55
CA GLN A 95 12.95 -12.40 17.05
C GLN A 95 12.11 -13.05 15.95
N GLY A 96 10.89 -12.58 15.75
CA GLY A 96 9.91 -13.23 14.89
C GLY A 96 9.52 -14.61 15.41
N ALA A 97 8.54 -15.20 14.74
CA ALA A 97 8.11 -16.57 15.01
C ALA A 97 8.88 -17.60 14.18
N SER A 98 8.95 -17.33 12.87
CA SER A 98 9.44 -18.23 11.83
C SER A 98 10.27 -17.51 10.76
N GLY A 99 10.62 -16.24 10.99
CA GLY A 99 11.26 -15.37 10.01
C GLY A 99 11.84 -14.09 10.62
N ILE A 100 11.93 -13.02 9.81
CA ILE A 100 12.40 -11.71 10.25
C ILE A 100 11.46 -11.17 11.35
N GLY A 101 12.04 -10.69 12.44
CA GLY A 101 11.30 -10.05 13.51
C GLY A 101 11.09 -8.57 13.23
N TYR A 102 9.85 -8.17 12.98
CA TYR A 102 9.46 -6.79 12.68
C TYR A 102 8.96 -6.04 13.91
N GLY A 103 8.74 -6.71 15.04
CA GLY A 103 8.15 -6.09 16.21
C GLY A 103 6.71 -5.64 15.97
N CYS A 104 6.30 -4.55 16.60
CA CYS A 104 4.97 -3.96 16.44
C CYS A 104 4.70 -3.50 15.00
N SER A 105 5.73 -3.04 14.28
CA SER A 105 5.66 -2.63 12.88
C SER A 105 5.37 -3.79 11.92
N GLY A 106 5.37 -5.03 12.39
CA GLY A 106 4.90 -6.16 11.59
C GLY A 106 3.39 -6.14 11.34
N CYS A 107 2.62 -5.48 12.21
CA CYS A 107 1.19 -5.22 11.99
C CYS A 107 0.91 -3.72 11.81
N HIS A 108 1.54 -2.86 12.60
CA HIS A 108 1.33 -1.41 12.59
C HIS A 108 2.22 -0.66 11.59
N GLY A 109 2.62 -1.30 10.50
CA GLY A 109 3.52 -0.69 9.54
C GLY A 109 3.69 -1.52 8.26
N ARG A 110 4.28 -0.91 7.23
CA ARG A 110 4.38 -1.53 5.89
C ARG A 110 5.78 -1.43 5.33
N LEU A 111 6.19 -2.48 4.61
CA LEU A 111 7.50 -2.47 3.95
C LEU A 111 7.56 -1.53 2.75
N ALA A 112 6.41 -1.23 2.13
CA ALA A 112 6.34 -0.28 1.01
C ALA A 112 6.66 1.16 1.45
N ASP A 113 6.53 1.47 2.75
CA ASP A 113 6.89 2.78 3.30
C ASP A 113 8.38 2.89 3.66
N VAL A 114 9.15 1.80 3.54
CA VAL A 114 10.58 1.81 3.88
C VAL A 114 11.37 2.68 2.89
N GLY A 115 12.31 3.44 3.42
CA GLY A 115 13.22 4.30 2.62
C GLY A 115 12.76 5.75 2.51
N ASN A 116 11.58 6.07 3.03
CA ASN A 116 11.05 7.44 3.07
C ASN A 116 11.41 8.22 4.34
N ALA A 117 12.14 7.59 5.28
CA ALA A 117 12.65 8.29 6.43
C ALA A 117 13.83 9.20 6.09
N VAL A 118 14.04 10.21 6.93
CA VAL A 118 15.21 11.08 6.88
C VAL A 118 16.49 10.25 7.03
N ALA A 119 17.52 10.58 6.25
CA ALA A 119 18.81 9.87 6.31
C ALA A 119 19.37 9.78 7.74
N GLY A 120 19.46 8.57 8.30
CA GLY A 120 20.06 8.33 9.63
C GLY A 120 19.28 7.39 10.56
N SER A 121 18.02 7.05 10.27
CA SER A 121 17.30 6.00 11.01
C SER A 121 17.74 4.59 10.56
N ALA A 122 17.71 3.60 11.46
CA ALA A 122 18.12 2.23 11.19
C ALA A 122 17.04 1.43 10.42
N GLU A 123 17.36 0.19 10.01
CA GLU A 123 16.51 -0.72 9.22
C GLU A 123 15.04 -0.71 9.69
N LEU A 124 14.12 -0.51 8.74
CA LEU A 124 12.69 -0.18 8.87
C LEU A 124 12.32 1.30 9.01
N SER A 125 13.30 2.19 8.85
CA SER A 125 13.13 3.60 8.49
C SER A 125 11.97 3.83 7.50
N GLY A 126 10.84 4.31 8.00
CA GLY A 126 9.64 4.61 7.21
C GLY A 126 8.49 3.64 7.41
N SER A 127 8.72 2.38 7.80
CA SER A 127 7.64 1.38 7.83
C SER A 127 6.49 1.72 8.79
N GLY A 128 6.76 2.43 9.88
CA GLY A 128 5.72 2.93 10.80
C GLY A 128 5.16 4.30 10.44
N ALA A 129 5.23 4.74 9.16
CA ALA A 129 4.80 6.07 8.75
C ALA A 129 3.32 6.32 9.03
N GLY A 130 2.43 5.39 8.66
CA GLY A 130 1.00 5.52 8.95
C GLY A 130 0.70 5.62 10.43
N LEU A 131 1.30 4.76 11.27
CA LEU A 131 1.19 4.89 12.73
C LEU A 131 1.64 6.28 13.24
N ARG A 132 2.71 6.87 12.68
CA ARG A 132 3.14 8.23 13.06
C ARG A 132 2.14 9.28 12.59
N GLN A 133 1.57 9.14 11.41
CA GLN A 133 0.58 10.07 10.85
C GLN A 133 -0.77 9.99 11.59
N HIS A 134 -1.21 8.81 12.01
CA HIS A 134 -2.34 8.64 12.92
C HIS A 134 -2.17 9.50 14.19
N HIS A 135 -0.99 9.42 14.83
CA HIS A 135 -0.67 10.25 15.99
C HIS A 135 -0.63 11.75 15.65
N PHE A 136 -0.04 12.11 14.51
CA PHE A 136 0.03 13.49 14.04
C PHE A 136 -1.38 14.09 13.84
N ASN A 137 -2.28 13.34 13.21
CA ASN A 137 -3.67 13.72 12.97
C ASN A 137 -4.47 13.80 14.28
N ALA A 138 -4.10 13.01 15.30
CA ALA A 138 -4.57 13.16 16.68
C ALA A 138 -3.91 14.32 17.48
N GLY A 139 -3.04 15.11 16.85
CA GLY A 139 -2.37 16.28 17.43
C GLY A 139 -1.05 15.99 18.15
N GLN A 140 -0.53 14.76 18.08
CA GLN A 140 0.77 14.37 18.65
C GLN A 140 1.87 14.51 17.60
N THR A 141 2.58 15.65 17.63
CA THR A 141 3.58 15.98 16.60
C THR A 141 5.03 15.69 17.02
N LEU A 142 5.26 15.08 18.19
CA LEU A 142 6.60 14.85 18.73
C LEU A 142 7.53 14.13 17.73
N CYS A 143 6.97 13.17 16.99
CA CYS A 143 7.67 12.37 15.98
C CYS A 143 8.24 13.21 14.83
N GLU A 144 7.57 14.31 14.43
CA GLU A 144 7.96 15.14 13.29
C GLU A 144 9.37 15.71 13.42
N THR A 145 9.83 15.93 14.66
CA THR A 145 11.18 16.43 14.94
C THR A 145 12.28 15.56 14.32
N CYS A 146 12.01 14.26 14.18
CA CYS A 146 12.96 13.26 13.73
C CYS A 146 12.50 12.53 12.46
N HIS A 147 11.18 12.47 12.27
CA HIS A 147 10.50 11.70 11.24
C HIS A 147 9.68 12.65 10.37
N ALA A 148 10.27 13.11 9.26
CA ALA A 148 9.58 14.01 8.33
C ALA A 148 8.27 13.40 7.79
N ASP A 149 8.24 12.07 7.66
CA ASP A 149 7.08 11.28 7.24
C ASP A 149 5.96 11.19 8.29
N ALA A 150 6.15 11.71 9.50
CA ALA A 150 5.07 11.84 10.48
C ALA A 150 4.06 12.92 10.11
N ASN A 151 4.45 13.89 9.26
CA ASN A 151 3.55 14.94 8.79
C ASN A 151 2.95 14.53 7.43
N PRO A 152 1.62 14.39 7.31
CA PRO A 152 0.96 14.01 6.05
C PRO A 152 1.26 14.94 4.86
N ALA A 153 1.71 16.17 5.11
CA ALA A 153 2.12 17.09 4.04
C ALA A 153 3.46 16.69 3.38
N ASN A 154 4.28 15.86 4.02
CA ASN A 154 5.61 15.48 3.55
C ASN A 154 5.66 14.08 2.95
N TYR A 155 4.71 13.22 3.31
CA TYR A 155 4.68 11.82 2.88
C TYR A 155 3.25 11.29 2.93
N THR A 156 2.88 10.46 1.96
CA THR A 156 1.62 9.71 1.96
C THR A 156 1.98 8.23 2.06
N PRO A 157 1.70 7.57 3.20
CA PRO A 157 1.88 6.14 3.33
C PRO A 157 1.06 5.39 2.28
N VAL A 158 1.49 4.17 1.94
CA VAL A 158 0.64 3.31 1.09
C VAL A 158 -0.65 2.97 1.84
N GLY A 159 -1.73 2.71 1.11
CA GLY A 159 -3.07 2.53 1.68
C GLY A 159 -3.29 1.27 2.50
N GLU A 160 -4.48 1.20 3.13
CA GLU A 160 -4.95 0.05 3.91
C GLU A 160 -5.07 -1.27 3.14
N ASP A 161 -5.16 -1.23 1.81
CA ASP A 161 -5.14 -2.42 0.95
C ASP A 161 -3.77 -3.13 0.90
N VAL A 162 -2.70 -2.46 1.34
CA VAL A 162 -1.35 -3.03 1.38
C VAL A 162 -1.08 -3.72 2.71
N ASN A 163 -0.98 -5.05 2.66
CA ASN A 163 -0.72 -5.91 3.81
C ASN A 163 0.59 -5.59 4.58
N PRO A 164 0.52 -5.40 5.90
CA PRO A 164 1.70 -5.37 6.77
C PRO A 164 2.51 -6.69 6.76
N PRO A 165 3.77 -6.68 7.23
CA PRO A 165 4.68 -7.85 7.13
C PRO A 165 4.25 -9.12 7.85
N TYR A 166 3.35 -9.06 8.82
CA TYR A 166 2.82 -10.25 9.48
C TYR A 166 1.54 -10.80 8.83
N TYR A 167 0.97 -10.10 7.83
CA TYR A 167 -0.36 -10.40 7.28
C TYR A 167 -0.30 -11.53 6.28
N GLY A 168 -1.10 -12.57 6.51
CA GLY A 168 -1.22 -13.72 5.61
C GLY A 168 0.05 -14.57 5.46
N VAL A 169 1.12 -14.29 6.23
CA VAL A 169 2.42 -14.97 6.09
C VAL A 169 2.82 -15.83 7.28
N THR A 170 2.26 -15.57 8.47
CA THR A 170 2.58 -16.37 9.67
C THR A 170 1.33 -17.05 10.19
N ALA A 171 1.42 -18.36 10.46
CA ALA A 171 0.43 -19.07 11.26
C ALA A 171 0.30 -18.49 12.68
N ASP A 172 1.21 -17.58 13.04
CA ASP A 172 1.41 -17.03 14.37
C ASP A 172 0.69 -15.71 14.64
N SER A 173 0.23 -14.98 13.61
CA SER A 173 -0.58 -13.76 13.80
C SER A 173 -2.02 -13.96 13.34
N ASP A 174 -2.24 -14.68 12.24
CA ASP A 174 -3.55 -14.89 11.58
C ASP A 174 -4.29 -13.58 11.28
N ALA A 175 -3.56 -12.47 11.28
CA ALA A 175 -4.03 -11.22 10.73
C ALA A 175 -3.95 -11.35 9.21
N ALA A 176 -5.05 -11.06 8.52
CA ALA A 176 -5.12 -11.22 7.07
C ALA A 176 -5.98 -10.15 6.37
N GLU A 177 -6.65 -9.30 7.14
CA GLU A 177 -7.62 -8.34 6.64
C GLU A 177 -7.34 -6.95 7.23
N PRO A 178 -6.40 -6.18 6.63
CA PRO A 178 -6.07 -4.84 7.13
C PRO A 178 -7.30 -3.92 7.04
N CYS A 179 -8.05 -4.02 5.94
CA CYS A 179 -9.29 -3.28 5.73
C CYS A 179 -10.49 -3.71 6.59
N ASN A 180 -10.34 -4.72 7.45
CA ASN A 180 -11.38 -5.19 8.37
C ASN A 180 -12.81 -5.23 7.75
N PRO A 181 -13.00 -5.86 6.57
CA PRO A 181 -14.27 -5.86 5.85
C PRO A 181 -15.39 -6.56 6.63
N THR A 182 -15.01 -7.43 7.58
CA THR A 182 -15.94 -8.03 8.54
C THR A 182 -15.58 -7.56 9.96
N ALA A 183 -16.36 -6.65 10.51
CA ALA A 183 -16.26 -6.21 11.91
C ALA A 183 -16.48 -7.36 12.92
N THR A 184 -15.47 -8.20 13.14
CA THR A 184 -15.50 -9.34 14.08
C THR A 184 -14.36 -9.26 15.07
N ALA A 185 -14.71 -9.20 16.36
CA ALA A 185 -13.75 -9.10 17.44
C ALA A 185 -12.75 -10.27 17.43
N ASN A 186 -11.45 -9.96 17.57
CA ASN A 186 -10.34 -10.91 17.68
C ASN A 186 -10.13 -11.84 16.46
N LEU A 187 -10.76 -11.57 15.32
CA LEU A 187 -10.47 -12.27 14.06
C LEU A 187 -9.81 -11.34 13.04
N ASN A 188 -10.18 -10.05 13.05
CA ASN A 188 -9.64 -9.03 12.18
C ASN A 188 -8.90 -7.98 13.02
N GLU A 189 -8.23 -6.99 12.40
CA GLU A 189 -7.49 -5.90 13.08
C GLU A 189 -8.25 -5.10 14.14
N ASN A 190 -9.53 -5.39 14.27
CA ASN A 190 -10.40 -5.02 15.35
C ASN A 190 -10.03 -5.71 16.69
N TRP A 191 -9.15 -5.04 17.42
CA TRP A 191 -8.68 -5.44 18.75
C TRP A 191 -9.32 -4.65 19.89
N SER A 192 -9.98 -3.53 19.58
CA SER A 192 -10.78 -2.77 20.54
C SER A 192 -12.15 -3.41 20.75
N LEU A 193 -12.69 -3.28 21.97
CA LEU A 193 -14.05 -3.72 22.23
C LEU A 193 -15.04 -2.62 21.85
N MET A 194 -16.07 -3.03 21.11
CA MET A 194 -17.33 -2.30 20.85
C MET A 194 -17.35 -1.26 19.74
N ASP A 195 -16.22 -0.68 19.33
CA ASP A 195 -16.14 0.17 18.13
C ASP A 195 -16.07 -0.67 16.85
N PHE A 196 -15.42 -1.83 16.95
CA PHE A 196 -15.16 -2.76 15.87
C PHE A 196 -14.30 -2.21 14.71
N GLU A 197 -13.62 -1.10 14.94
CA GLU A 197 -12.78 -0.39 13.96
C GLU A 197 -11.44 -1.12 13.77
N GLY A 198 -10.95 -1.15 12.53
CA GLY A 198 -9.63 -1.64 12.16
C GLY A 198 -8.50 -0.70 12.59
N LEU A 199 -7.26 -1.04 12.22
CA LEU A 199 -6.11 -0.17 12.47
C LEU A 199 -5.94 0.80 11.30
N ASP A 200 -5.92 2.11 11.59
CA ASP A 200 -5.51 3.21 10.70
C ASP A 200 -4.02 3.10 10.37
N ASN A 201 -3.69 2.13 9.52
CA ASN A 201 -2.33 1.70 9.26
C ASN A 201 -1.62 2.62 8.26
N ASP A 202 -2.35 3.40 7.45
CA ASP A 202 -1.84 4.44 6.55
C ASP A 202 -1.88 5.85 7.19
N GLY A 203 -2.63 6.02 8.28
CA GLY A 203 -2.58 7.17 9.16
C GLY A 203 -3.45 8.34 8.73
N ASP A 204 -4.40 8.16 7.81
CA ASP A 204 -5.25 9.22 7.26
C ASP A 204 -6.49 9.53 8.14
N SER A 205 -6.70 8.75 9.19
CA SER A 205 -7.83 8.82 10.14
C SER A 205 -9.19 8.50 9.53
N VAL A 206 -9.20 7.74 8.45
CA VAL A 206 -10.35 7.03 7.90
C VAL A 206 -10.15 5.53 8.18
N TYR A 207 -11.24 4.77 8.29
CA TYR A 207 -11.17 3.38 8.78
C TYR A 207 -12.12 2.48 7.98
N ASP A 208 -11.74 1.22 7.82
CA ASP A 208 -12.59 0.14 7.32
C ASP A 208 -13.28 0.50 5.98
N ALA A 209 -14.58 0.21 5.85
CA ALA A 209 -15.36 0.52 4.65
C ALA A 209 -15.58 2.03 4.39
N LEU A 210 -15.13 2.92 5.28
CA LEU A 210 -15.10 4.36 5.00
C LEU A 210 -13.78 4.78 4.36
N ASP A 211 -12.71 4.00 4.56
CA ASP A 211 -11.41 4.24 3.94
C ASP A 211 -11.50 3.91 2.44
N THR A 212 -11.10 4.87 1.61
CA THR A 212 -11.07 4.74 0.16
C THR A 212 -10.12 3.65 -0.33
N ASP A 213 -9.08 3.32 0.42
CA ASP A 213 -8.14 2.24 0.09
C ASP A 213 -8.79 0.87 0.33
N CYS A 214 -9.74 0.81 1.26
CA CYS A 214 -10.48 -0.40 1.60
C CYS A 214 -11.80 -0.59 0.86
N MET A 215 -12.23 0.44 0.15
CA MET A 215 -13.30 0.26 -0.82
C MET A 215 -12.84 -0.76 -1.86
N PRO A 216 -13.70 -1.73 -2.24
CA PRO A 216 -13.39 -2.59 -3.35
C PRO A 216 -13.03 -1.71 -4.52
N VAL A 217 -11.75 -1.74 -4.91
CA VAL A 217 -11.35 -1.16 -6.17
C VAL A 217 -12.06 -2.03 -7.19
N THR A 218 -13.23 -1.60 -7.66
CA THR A 218 -13.88 -2.20 -8.82
C THR A 218 -12.83 -2.09 -9.89
N ALA A 219 -12.13 -3.20 -10.12
CA ALA A 219 -10.91 -3.17 -10.87
C ALA A 219 -11.25 -2.57 -12.22
N SER A 220 -10.75 -1.36 -12.45
CA SER A 220 -10.91 -0.74 -13.74
C SER A 220 -10.13 -1.60 -14.71
N PRO A 221 -10.67 -1.92 -15.89
CA PRO A 221 -9.98 -2.80 -16.81
C PRO A 221 -8.56 -2.30 -17.12
N GLY A 222 -7.56 -3.13 -16.82
CA GLY A 222 -6.15 -2.83 -17.08
C GLY A 222 -5.78 -3.00 -18.56
N GLU A 223 -4.51 -2.69 -18.86
CA GLU A 223 -4.04 -2.47 -20.24
C GLU A 223 -3.72 -3.68 -21.07
N THR A 224 -3.57 -4.82 -20.43
CA THR A 224 -2.97 -5.94 -21.10
C THR A 224 -3.63 -7.21 -20.66
N ALA A 225 -3.74 -8.08 -21.66
CA ALA A 225 -3.51 -9.46 -21.39
C ALA A 225 -2.15 -9.58 -20.63
N GLY A 226 -2.15 -9.56 -19.30
CA GLY A 226 -0.94 -9.83 -18.49
C GLY A 226 -0.31 -11.16 -18.90
N ASP A 227 0.83 -11.55 -18.32
CA ASP A 227 1.59 -12.75 -18.74
C ASP A 227 0.74 -14.05 -18.80
N THR A 228 -0.42 -14.08 -18.13
CA THR A 228 -1.36 -15.19 -18.08
C THR A 228 -2.52 -15.10 -19.08
N LEU A 229 -2.79 -13.93 -19.66
CA LEU A 229 -3.90 -13.69 -20.56
C LEU A 229 -3.48 -13.88 -22.02
N LEU A 230 -4.43 -14.29 -22.86
CA LEU A 230 -4.14 -14.55 -24.28
C LEU A 230 -3.81 -13.24 -25.00
N GLN A 231 -2.65 -13.19 -25.68
CA GLN A 231 -2.32 -12.09 -26.58
C GLN A 231 -3.42 -11.90 -27.63
N VAL A 232 -3.61 -10.64 -28.06
CA VAL A 232 -4.55 -10.32 -29.12
C VAL A 232 -4.12 -11.02 -30.41
N LEU A 233 -5.00 -11.87 -30.94
CA LEU A 233 -4.82 -12.57 -32.21
C LEU A 233 -5.91 -12.12 -33.18
N VAL A 234 -5.50 -11.55 -34.32
CA VAL A 234 -6.41 -11.31 -35.46
C VAL A 234 -6.67 -12.65 -36.14
N THR A 235 -7.89 -13.17 -36.01
CA THR A 235 -8.30 -14.48 -36.53
C THR A 235 -8.84 -14.42 -37.96
N ALA A 236 -9.37 -13.26 -38.37
CA ALA A 236 -9.77 -12.98 -39.73
C ALA A 236 -9.73 -11.48 -40.03
N SER A 237 -9.52 -11.12 -41.29
CA SER A 237 -9.60 -9.73 -41.75
C SER A 237 -10.16 -9.68 -43.17
N THR A 238 -11.08 -8.75 -43.38
CA THR A 238 -11.58 -8.36 -44.70
C THR A 238 -11.32 -6.86 -44.92
N ALA A 239 -11.77 -6.34 -46.07
CA ALA A 239 -11.66 -4.91 -46.37
C ALA A 239 -12.44 -4.00 -45.42
N THR A 240 -13.38 -4.54 -44.63
CA THR A 240 -14.27 -3.75 -43.77
C THR A 240 -14.43 -4.30 -42.36
N THR A 241 -13.99 -5.55 -42.14
CA THR A 241 -14.23 -6.28 -40.90
C THR A 241 -12.94 -6.90 -40.35
N ILE A 242 -12.81 -6.95 -39.03
CA ILE A 242 -11.73 -7.65 -38.34
C ILE A 242 -12.36 -8.57 -37.30
N SER A 243 -11.85 -9.79 -37.19
CA SER A 243 -12.13 -10.70 -36.09
C SER A 243 -10.89 -10.86 -35.22
N THR A 244 -11.05 -10.74 -33.91
CA THR A 244 -9.97 -10.85 -32.92
C THR A 244 -10.36 -11.80 -31.81
N SER A 245 -9.40 -12.55 -31.28
CA SER A 245 -9.48 -13.23 -29.98
C SER A 245 -8.45 -12.68 -29.02
N TYR A 246 -8.78 -12.57 -27.74
CA TYR A 246 -7.95 -11.95 -26.72
C TYR A 246 -8.33 -12.47 -25.33
N GLY A 247 -7.39 -12.39 -24.38
CA GLY A 247 -7.68 -12.57 -22.96
C GLY A 247 -8.36 -11.30 -22.44
N PRO A 248 -9.60 -11.37 -21.95
CA PRO A 248 -10.22 -10.18 -21.40
C PRO A 248 -9.54 -9.71 -20.12
N ALA A 249 -9.53 -8.39 -19.88
CA ALA A 249 -8.95 -7.84 -18.65
C ALA A 249 -9.78 -8.24 -17.42
N CYS A 250 -9.20 -8.09 -16.23
CA CYS A 250 -9.90 -8.33 -14.97
C CYS A 250 -11.15 -7.44 -14.87
N GLY A 251 -12.19 -7.92 -14.19
CA GLY A 251 -13.37 -7.11 -13.89
C GLY A 251 -14.21 -6.67 -15.10
N VAL A 252 -13.79 -6.94 -16.35
CA VAL A 252 -14.53 -6.47 -17.53
C VAL A 252 -15.88 -7.19 -17.65
N THR A 253 -16.91 -6.43 -17.94
CA THR A 253 -18.21 -6.98 -18.40
C THR A 253 -18.44 -6.70 -19.88
N GLY A 254 -17.68 -5.76 -20.45
CA GLY A 254 -17.70 -5.44 -21.87
C GLY A 254 -16.39 -4.88 -22.38
N ASN A 255 -16.35 -4.64 -23.69
CA ASN A 255 -15.17 -4.13 -24.39
C ASN A 255 -15.56 -3.08 -25.44
N THR A 256 -14.65 -2.13 -25.66
CA THR A 256 -14.67 -1.12 -26.72
C THR A 256 -13.44 -1.30 -27.59
N ILE A 257 -13.59 -1.18 -28.90
CA ILE A 257 -12.47 -1.18 -29.84
C ILE A 257 -12.27 0.23 -30.36
N ALA A 258 -11.18 0.87 -29.95
CA ALA A 258 -10.74 2.15 -30.48
C ALA A 258 -9.75 1.92 -31.62
N PHE A 259 -9.93 2.61 -32.75
CA PHE A 259 -9.08 2.39 -33.93
C PHE A 259 -8.77 3.69 -34.68
N GLY A 260 -7.65 3.69 -35.39
CA GLY A 260 -7.15 4.84 -36.13
C GLY A 260 -6.25 4.47 -37.31
N PRO A 261 -5.92 5.41 -38.22
CA PRO A 261 -4.96 5.17 -39.28
C PRO A 261 -3.59 4.81 -38.70
N LEU A 262 -2.91 3.82 -39.26
CA LEU A 262 -1.60 3.38 -38.76
C LEU A 262 -0.56 4.52 -38.71
N SER A 263 -0.68 5.51 -39.62
CA SER A 263 0.16 6.71 -39.63
C SER A 263 0.02 7.59 -38.38
N ASN A 264 -1.04 7.41 -37.60
CA ASN A 264 -1.38 8.23 -36.44
C ASN A 264 -1.10 7.50 -35.12
N VAL A 265 -0.51 6.31 -35.15
CA VAL A 265 -0.24 5.51 -33.94
C VAL A 265 0.64 6.26 -32.95
N SER A 266 1.63 7.02 -33.42
CA SER A 266 2.55 7.79 -32.57
C SER A 266 1.92 9.02 -31.92
N THR A 267 0.71 9.40 -32.32
CA THR A 267 -0.04 10.52 -31.73
C THR A 267 -1.37 10.06 -31.14
N TYR A 268 -1.61 8.75 -31.06
CA TYR A 268 -2.88 8.16 -30.61
C TYR A 268 -4.10 8.76 -31.33
N GLY A 269 -3.94 9.02 -32.64
CA GLY A 269 -4.99 9.64 -33.44
C GLY A 269 -6.05 8.64 -33.86
N TYR A 270 -7.01 8.37 -32.96
CA TYR A 270 -8.17 7.53 -33.23
C TYR A 270 -9.11 8.20 -34.24
N SER A 271 -9.68 7.40 -35.15
CA SER A 271 -10.67 7.83 -36.13
C SER A 271 -12.06 7.24 -35.86
N GLY A 272 -12.19 6.28 -34.95
CA GLY A 272 -13.46 5.65 -34.64
C GLY A 272 -13.39 4.68 -33.47
N GLU A 273 -14.58 4.28 -33.02
CA GLU A 273 -14.79 3.31 -31.95
C GLU A 273 -16.00 2.43 -32.23
N THR A 274 -15.93 1.17 -31.79
CA THR A 274 -17.06 0.26 -31.74
C THR A 274 -17.15 -0.32 -30.33
N CYS A 275 -18.30 -0.17 -29.67
CA CYS A 275 -18.53 -0.55 -28.27
C CYS A 275 -19.68 -1.55 -28.13
N GLY A 276 -19.90 -2.02 -26.90
CA GLY A 276 -20.99 -2.95 -26.57
C GLY A 276 -20.64 -4.42 -26.83
N PHE A 277 -19.35 -4.74 -26.94
CA PHE A 277 -18.90 -6.12 -26.98
C PHE A 277 -18.92 -6.72 -25.58
N ASP A 278 -19.17 -8.03 -25.49
CA ASP A 278 -19.19 -8.75 -24.22
C ASP A 278 -17.79 -9.14 -23.75
N ASN A 279 -17.73 -9.92 -22.67
CA ASN A 279 -16.51 -10.48 -22.09
C ASN A 279 -16.19 -11.91 -22.62
N SER A 280 -16.50 -12.23 -23.88
CA SER A 280 -16.26 -13.58 -24.42
C SER A 280 -14.80 -13.84 -24.82
N GLY A 281 -13.97 -12.80 -24.91
CA GLY A 281 -12.59 -12.89 -25.41
C GLY A 281 -12.50 -13.09 -26.92
N SER A 282 -13.58 -12.85 -27.66
CA SER A 282 -13.60 -12.88 -29.12
C SER A 282 -14.60 -11.88 -29.66
N VAL A 283 -14.27 -11.20 -30.74
CA VAL A 283 -15.15 -10.18 -31.35
C VAL A 283 -14.92 -10.06 -32.84
N THR A 284 -16.00 -9.88 -33.59
CA THR A 284 -15.97 -9.42 -34.98
C THR A 284 -16.57 -8.02 -35.04
N TRP A 285 -15.86 -7.10 -35.68
CA TRP A 285 -16.23 -5.69 -35.69
C TRP A 285 -15.97 -5.06 -37.07
N ASP A 286 -16.81 -4.07 -37.40
CA ASP A 286 -16.75 -3.34 -38.66
C ASP A 286 -16.07 -1.99 -38.45
N TYR A 287 -15.05 -1.68 -39.27
CA TYR A 287 -14.36 -0.38 -39.26
C TYR A 287 -14.73 0.51 -40.46
N ALA A 288 -15.55 -0.02 -41.39
CA ALA A 288 -15.91 0.64 -42.64
C ALA A 288 -16.82 1.87 -42.49
N ALA A 289 -17.64 1.93 -41.43
CA ALA A 289 -18.53 3.07 -41.21
C ALA A 289 -17.76 4.40 -40.98
N ALA A 290 -16.47 4.34 -40.65
CA ALA A 290 -15.65 5.48 -40.25
C ALA A 290 -14.80 6.09 -41.39
N GLY A 291 -15.05 5.75 -42.67
CA GLY A 291 -14.11 6.13 -43.74
C GLY A 291 -12.77 5.40 -43.59
N ALA A 292 -12.88 4.10 -43.34
CA ALA A 292 -11.80 3.18 -42.97
C ALA A 292 -10.45 3.48 -43.63
N PRO A 293 -9.38 3.71 -42.84
CA PRO A 293 -8.05 3.84 -43.39
C PRO A 293 -7.60 2.53 -44.03
N THR A 294 -6.76 2.60 -45.08
CA THR A 294 -6.21 1.43 -45.77
C THR A 294 -5.25 0.61 -44.91
N SER A 295 -4.75 1.19 -43.82
CA SER A 295 -3.93 0.54 -42.81
C SER A 295 -4.28 1.16 -41.46
N LEU A 296 -4.49 0.34 -40.46
CA LEU A 296 -5.00 0.77 -39.16
C LEU A 296 -4.20 0.21 -38.00
N PHE A 297 -4.27 0.90 -36.87
CA PHE A 297 -4.02 0.34 -35.55
C PHE A 297 -5.33 0.30 -34.78
N PHE A 298 -5.43 -0.59 -33.80
CA PHE A 298 -6.57 -0.65 -32.89
C PHE A 298 -6.14 -1.05 -31.49
N LEU A 299 -6.99 -0.75 -30.52
CA LEU A 299 -6.87 -1.11 -29.11
C LEU A 299 -8.17 -1.78 -28.69
N ILE A 300 -8.09 -2.77 -27.80
CA ILE A 300 -9.24 -3.35 -27.12
C ILE A 300 -9.21 -2.79 -25.70
N VAL A 301 -10.22 -2.01 -25.36
CA VAL A 301 -10.33 -1.29 -24.09
C VAL A 301 -11.46 -1.93 -23.29
N GLY A 302 -11.13 -2.53 -22.16
CA GLY A 302 -12.14 -3.14 -21.29
C GLY A 302 -13.02 -2.09 -20.61
N ASN A 303 -14.26 -2.45 -20.32
CA ASN A 303 -15.17 -1.67 -19.48
C ASN A 303 -16.05 -2.59 -18.60
N ASP A 304 -16.64 -2.02 -17.55
CA ASP A 304 -17.60 -2.70 -16.66
C ASP A 304 -19.07 -2.29 -16.95
N GLY A 305 -19.29 -1.66 -18.11
CA GLY A 305 -20.58 -1.09 -18.50
C GLY A 305 -20.90 0.28 -17.90
N ALA A 306 -20.13 0.76 -16.91
CA ALA A 306 -20.27 2.08 -16.31
C ALA A 306 -18.99 2.94 -16.46
N LEU A 307 -17.83 2.31 -16.38
CA LEU A 307 -16.49 2.90 -16.44
C LEU A 307 -15.66 2.22 -17.53
N GLU A 308 -14.89 3.02 -18.23
CA GLU A 308 -13.87 2.56 -19.17
C GLU A 308 -12.53 2.44 -18.47
N GLY A 309 -11.79 1.38 -18.81
CA GLY A 309 -10.46 1.15 -18.30
C GLY A 309 -9.37 1.87 -19.09
N SER A 310 -8.20 1.25 -19.10
CA SER A 310 -7.01 1.85 -19.67
C SER A 310 -6.80 1.53 -21.16
N TYR A 311 -6.17 2.46 -21.89
CA TYR A 311 -5.87 2.38 -23.33
C TYR A 311 -4.48 1.82 -23.65
N GLY A 312 -3.65 1.48 -22.68
CA GLY A 312 -2.24 1.15 -22.92
C GLY A 312 -1.33 2.30 -22.48
N THR A 313 -0.15 2.01 -21.95
CA THR A 313 0.85 2.99 -21.59
C THR A 313 1.81 3.06 -22.76
N ASP A 314 2.48 4.18 -22.87
CA ASP A 314 3.60 4.30 -23.78
C ASP A 314 4.89 3.74 -23.16
N SER A 315 5.99 3.90 -23.89
CA SER A 315 7.31 3.45 -23.43
C SER A 315 7.81 4.17 -22.18
N ASP A 316 7.21 5.31 -21.84
CA ASP A 316 7.56 6.10 -20.67
C ASP A 316 6.63 5.77 -19.48
N GLY A 317 5.73 4.78 -19.63
CA GLY A 317 4.75 4.39 -18.62
C GLY A 317 3.57 5.36 -18.50
N THR A 318 3.39 6.27 -19.45
CA THR A 318 2.28 7.24 -19.44
C THR A 318 1.05 6.63 -20.09
N GLU A 319 -0.11 6.72 -19.44
CA GLU A 319 -1.41 6.33 -19.98
C GLU A 319 -1.67 7.00 -21.35
N ARG A 320 -2.06 6.19 -22.35
CA ARG A 320 -2.49 6.71 -23.65
C ARG A 320 -3.81 7.47 -23.49
N PRO A 321 -3.97 8.60 -24.17
CA PRO A 321 -5.18 9.39 -24.07
C PRO A 321 -6.39 8.59 -24.55
N ARG A 322 -7.48 8.59 -23.79
CA ARG A 322 -8.75 8.02 -24.24
C ARG A 322 -9.27 8.68 -25.52
N HIS A 323 -10.07 7.97 -26.30
CA HIS A 323 -10.79 8.58 -27.41
C HIS A 323 -11.96 9.45 -26.88
N THR A 324 -12.19 10.60 -27.51
CA THR A 324 -13.18 11.57 -27.00
C THR A 324 -14.22 12.00 -28.03
N THR A 325 -14.12 11.53 -29.28
CA THR A 325 -14.99 12.04 -30.36
C THR A 325 -16.25 11.19 -30.57
N ASN A 326 -16.27 9.93 -30.14
CA ASN A 326 -17.42 9.05 -30.28
C ASN A 326 -18.29 9.02 -29.01
N VAL A 327 -19.26 9.93 -28.95
CA VAL A 327 -20.15 10.08 -27.78
C VAL A 327 -20.98 8.84 -27.45
N SER A 328 -21.20 7.90 -28.38
CA SER A 328 -21.99 6.69 -28.10
C SER A 328 -21.21 5.61 -27.35
N CYS A 329 -19.88 5.67 -27.39
CA CYS A 329 -19.00 4.71 -26.70
C CYS A 329 -18.31 5.33 -25.47
N LEU A 330 -18.52 6.62 -25.22
CA LEU A 330 -17.82 7.36 -24.18
C LEU A 330 -18.34 6.97 -22.79
N LEU A 331 -17.51 6.27 -22.02
CA LEU A 331 -17.68 6.10 -20.58
C LEU A 331 -16.66 6.99 -19.84
N PRO A 332 -16.91 7.35 -18.57
CA PRO A 332 -15.88 7.92 -17.72
C PRO A 332 -14.71 6.93 -17.60
N GLN A 333 -13.48 7.42 -17.81
CA GLN A 333 -12.29 6.59 -17.65
C GLN A 333 -11.94 6.53 -16.16
N ASN A 334 -11.73 5.33 -15.62
CA ASN A 334 -11.17 5.13 -14.29
C ASN A 334 -9.84 4.39 -14.42
N LEU A 335 -8.79 4.93 -13.81
CA LEU A 335 -7.46 4.33 -13.77
C LEU A 335 -7.05 3.90 -12.36
N ALA A 336 -7.86 4.23 -11.35
CA ALA A 336 -7.68 3.78 -9.97
C ALA A 336 -8.14 2.32 -9.88
N GLY A 337 -7.19 1.39 -9.81
CA GLY A 337 -7.46 -0.05 -9.73
C GLY A 337 -7.33 -0.81 -11.05
N ARG A 338 -6.43 -0.38 -11.94
CA ARG A 338 -6.03 -1.21 -13.09
C ARG A 338 -5.48 -2.55 -12.58
N CYS A 339 -5.93 -3.68 -13.16
CA CYS A 339 -5.13 -4.91 -13.05
C CYS A 339 -4.17 -4.98 -14.24
N ASP A 340 -3.00 -4.37 -14.07
CA ASP A 340 -1.83 -4.64 -14.89
C ASP A 340 -0.93 -5.73 -14.29
#